data_AF-A0A654IJZ3-F1
#
_entry.id   AF-A0A654IJZ3-F1
#
_cell.length_a   1.000
_cell.length_b   1.000
_cell.length_c   1.000
_cell.angle_alpha   90.00
_cell.angle_beta   90.00
_cell.angle_gamma   90.00
#
_symmetry.space_group_name_H-M   'P 1'
#
loop_
_entity.id
_entity.type
_entity.pdbx_description
1 polymer ?
#
loop_
_entity_poly.entity_id
_entity_poly.type
_entity_poly.pdbx_seq_one_letter_code
_entity_poly.pdbx_strand_id
1 'polypeptide(L)'
;MVIIIKDNNYLIPIDLDNPLDLINVNLLDLIDQKIQIIKSLKPLSDELKQKIFNEFLEEYVYNTNAIENSPLTLEQTKLVLNNDEILDNIDYEFYLDAIGNKQAFLYMNELLNDNLEIDLKTIKHLHYFVLQSNKMNAGIFRKLPVSILNASHQPVQPYLIEPKLEQLLEQYFNSSDHIIKKIAKFHLEFESIHPFIDGNGRTGRLLINYQLIKNGYYPIDIKFVNRDLYYQAFDDYHKKNDLTTMTNLIANYELLRLNFYIRILKENSL
;
A
#
# COMPACT_ATOMS: atom_id res chain seq x y z
N MET A 1 19.03 9.36 -19.79
CA MET A 1 19.55 9.11 -21.15
C MET A 1 21.08 9.12 -21.12
N VAL A 2 21.69 8.25 -21.93
CA VAL A 2 23.13 7.93 -22.09
C VAL A 2 23.60 6.73 -21.25
N ILE A 3 23.50 5.55 -21.88
CA ILE A 3 24.23 4.32 -21.54
C ILE A 3 25.59 4.42 -22.25
N ILE A 4 26.70 4.32 -21.53
CA ILE A 4 28.03 4.07 -22.14
C ILE A 4 28.49 2.69 -21.69
N ILE A 5 28.71 1.82 -22.69
CA ILE A 5 29.21 0.45 -22.52
C ILE A 5 30.73 0.47 -22.50
N LYS A 6 31.33 -0.09 -21.43
CA LYS A 6 32.65 -0.74 -21.52
C LYS A 6 32.83 -1.76 -20.38
N ASP A 7 33.29 -2.96 -20.75
CA ASP A 7 33.89 -3.99 -19.90
C ASP A 7 32.99 -4.85 -18.99
N ASN A 8 31.89 -5.43 -19.54
CA ASN A 8 31.20 -6.66 -19.09
C ASN A 8 30.89 -6.88 -17.59
N ASN A 9 31.00 -5.85 -16.76
CA ASN A 9 30.54 -5.83 -15.38
C ASN A 9 29.29 -4.94 -15.30
N TYR A 10 28.16 -5.55 -14.98
CA TYR A 10 26.91 -4.84 -14.73
C TYR A 10 27.03 -4.05 -13.43
N LEU A 11 27.44 -2.78 -13.51
CA LEU A 11 27.27 -1.84 -12.41
C LEU A 11 25.84 -1.31 -12.50
N ILE A 12 24.93 -1.81 -11.66
CA ILE A 12 23.60 -1.22 -11.49
C ILE A 12 23.79 0.16 -10.88
N PRO A 13 23.48 1.27 -11.59
CA PRO A 13 23.59 2.60 -11.01
C PRO A 13 22.63 2.71 -9.83
N ILE A 14 23.13 3.29 -8.73
CA ILE A 14 22.39 3.53 -7.49
C ILE A 14 21.18 4.46 -7.71
N ASP A 15 21.15 5.20 -8.82
CA ASP A 15 20.24 6.29 -9.13
C ASP A 15 19.18 5.96 -10.20
N LEU A 16 18.78 4.69 -10.34
CA LEU A 16 17.67 4.36 -11.24
C LEU A 16 16.34 4.81 -10.61
N ASP A 17 15.92 6.03 -10.99
CA ASP A 17 14.63 6.63 -10.67
C ASP A 17 13.46 5.96 -11.42
N ASN A 18 13.74 5.23 -12.52
CA ASN A 18 12.74 4.52 -13.30
C ASN A 18 13.06 3.01 -13.41
N PRO A 19 12.24 2.13 -12.81
CA PRO A 19 12.41 0.68 -12.91
C PRO A 19 12.29 0.12 -14.34
N LEU A 20 11.71 0.86 -15.30
CA LEU A 20 11.66 0.49 -16.72
C LEU A 20 13.04 0.53 -17.41
N ASP A 21 14.03 1.17 -16.79
CA ASP A 21 15.41 1.21 -17.29
C ASP A 21 16.18 -0.09 -17.00
N LEU A 22 15.61 -1.01 -16.20
CA LEU A 22 16.17 -2.32 -15.89
C LEU A 22 15.87 -3.34 -17.00
N ILE A 23 16.72 -3.41 -18.02
CA ILE A 23 16.66 -4.48 -19.03
C ILE A 23 17.32 -5.75 -18.45
N ASN A 24 16.58 -6.87 -18.41
CA ASN A 24 17.03 -8.21 -17.96
C ASN A 24 17.35 -8.37 -16.45
N VAL A 25 16.70 -7.62 -15.56
CA VAL A 25 16.78 -7.86 -14.11
C VAL A 25 15.47 -8.45 -13.61
N ASN A 26 15.54 -9.55 -12.85
CA ASN A 26 14.39 -10.01 -12.08
C ASN A 26 14.16 -9.01 -10.94
N LEU A 27 13.12 -8.18 -11.10
CA LEU A 27 12.78 -7.10 -10.18
C LEU A 27 12.61 -7.58 -8.73
N LEU A 28 12.04 -8.77 -8.53
CA LEU A 28 11.80 -9.33 -7.21
C LEU A 28 13.11 -9.72 -6.51
N ASP A 29 14.01 -10.39 -7.22
CA ASP A 29 15.34 -10.74 -6.68
C ASP A 29 16.16 -9.47 -6.36
N LEU A 30 16.03 -8.41 -7.16
CA LEU A 30 16.69 -7.13 -6.90
C LEU A 30 16.19 -6.47 -5.60
N ILE A 31 14.89 -6.55 -5.34
CA ILE A 31 14.27 -6.04 -4.11
C ILE A 31 14.83 -6.79 -2.90
N ASP A 32 14.87 -8.12 -2.97
CA ASP A 32 15.42 -8.96 -1.90
C ASP A 32 16.89 -8.64 -1.61
N GLN A 33 17.69 -8.47 -2.68
CA GLN A 33 19.09 -8.06 -2.55
C GLN A 33 19.23 -6.69 -1.87
N LYS A 34 18.40 -5.72 -2.25
CA LYS A 34 18.43 -4.36 -1.65
C LYS A 34 18.00 -4.35 -0.19
N ILE A 35 17.05 -5.19 0.20
CA ILE A 35 16.69 -5.40 1.61
C ILE A 35 17.90 -5.91 2.39
N GLN A 36 18.65 -6.88 1.85
CA GLN A 36 19.87 -7.36 2.52
C GLN A 36 20.94 -6.27 2.60
N ILE A 37 21.09 -5.44 1.57
CA ILE A 37 22.00 -4.28 1.61
C ILE A 37 21.61 -3.35 2.77
N ILE A 38 20.34 -2.96 2.89
CA ILE A 38 19.90 -2.08 3.97
C ILE A 38 20.16 -2.70 5.35
N LYS A 39 19.88 -4.01 5.53
CA LYS A 39 20.16 -4.73 6.78
C LYS A 39 21.64 -4.73 7.16
N SER A 40 22.55 -4.56 6.20
CA SER A 40 23.99 -4.47 6.44
C SER A 40 24.48 -3.06 6.79
N LEU A 41 23.67 -2.02 6.58
CA LEU A 41 24.02 -0.63 6.85
C LEU A 41 23.71 -0.24 8.29
N LYS A 42 24.40 0.80 8.80
CA LYS A 42 24.15 1.34 10.14
C LYS A 42 22.73 1.90 10.21
N PRO A 43 21.93 1.57 11.23
CA PRO A 43 20.56 2.08 11.33
C PRO A 43 20.53 3.60 11.49
N LEU A 44 19.47 4.22 10.95
CA LEU A 44 19.19 5.64 11.15
C LEU A 44 18.94 5.97 12.63
N SER A 45 19.17 7.23 13.00
CA SER A 45 18.71 7.75 14.30
C SER A 45 17.19 7.72 14.38
N ASP A 46 16.65 7.59 15.60
CA ASP A 46 15.20 7.53 15.78
C ASP A 46 14.50 8.84 15.37
N GLU A 47 15.17 9.98 15.55
CA GLU A 47 14.70 11.28 15.05
C GLU A 47 14.52 11.28 13.52
N LEU A 48 15.50 10.76 12.77
CA LEU A 48 15.42 10.71 11.32
C LEU A 48 14.39 9.68 10.84
N LYS A 49 14.26 8.54 11.54
CA LYS A 49 13.18 7.57 11.26
C LYS A 49 11.81 8.21 11.43
N GLN A 50 11.60 8.96 12.52
CA GLN A 50 10.33 9.64 12.79
C GLN A 50 10.01 10.69 11.73
N LYS A 51 11.01 11.48 11.32
CA LYS A 51 10.84 12.48 10.25
C LYS A 51 10.42 11.82 8.93
N ILE A 52 11.15 10.79 8.50
CA ILE A 52 10.83 10.05 7.26
C ILE A 52 9.44 9.42 7.34
N PHE A 53 9.08 8.88 8.51
CA PHE A 53 7.77 8.28 8.73
C PHE A 53 6.64 9.31 8.64
N ASN A 54 6.79 10.49 9.26
CA ASN A 54 5.79 11.55 9.21
C ASN A 54 5.58 12.06 7.78
N GLU A 55 6.68 12.33 7.05
CA GLU A 55 6.61 12.74 5.64
C GLU A 55 5.92 11.68 4.77
N PHE A 56 6.27 10.41 4.97
CA PHE A 56 5.63 9.29 4.27
C PHE A 56 4.13 9.21 4.58
N LEU A 57 3.75 9.36 5.86
CA LEU A 57 2.35 9.24 6.29
C LEU A 57 1.48 10.36 5.71
N GLU A 58 1.99 11.59 5.65
CA GLU A 58 1.31 12.72 5.00
C GLU A 58 1.01 12.43 3.53
N GLU A 59 2.02 11.96 2.78
CA GLU A 59 1.86 11.63 1.37
C GLU A 59 0.93 10.43 1.16
N TYR A 60 1.07 9.39 1.98
CA TYR A 60 0.24 8.19 1.93
C TYR A 60 -1.24 8.53 2.12
N VAL A 61 -1.57 9.32 3.15
CA VAL A 61 -2.96 9.71 3.44
C VAL A 61 -3.54 10.55 2.30
N TYR A 62 -2.75 11.48 1.74
CA TYR A 62 -3.18 12.24 0.58
C TYR A 62 -3.49 11.33 -0.63
N ASN A 63 -2.52 10.49 -1.03
CA ASN A 63 -2.66 9.67 -2.24
C ASN A 63 -3.76 8.62 -2.11
N THR A 64 -3.86 7.94 -0.96
CA THR A 64 -4.89 6.90 -0.75
C THR A 64 -6.31 7.49 -0.81
N ASN A 65 -6.52 8.72 -0.32
CA ASN A 65 -7.81 9.38 -0.38
C ASN A 65 -8.07 10.01 -1.76
N ALA A 66 -7.06 10.58 -2.41
CA ALA A 66 -7.18 11.13 -3.76
C ALA A 66 -7.54 10.05 -4.79
N ILE A 67 -7.03 8.81 -4.65
CA ILE A 67 -7.45 7.66 -5.49
C ILE A 67 -8.95 7.39 -5.37
N GLU A 68 -9.56 7.65 -4.21
CA GLU A 68 -11.00 7.56 -3.99
C GLU A 68 -11.74 8.88 -4.29
N ASN A 69 -11.11 9.81 -5.01
CA ASN A 69 -11.64 11.11 -5.42
C ASN A 69 -11.83 12.14 -4.29
N SER A 70 -11.09 12.04 -3.18
CA SER A 70 -11.03 13.14 -2.21
C SER A 70 -10.52 14.43 -2.89
N PRO A 71 -11.15 15.60 -2.65
CA PRO A 71 -10.76 16.86 -3.25
C PRO A 71 -9.60 17.56 -2.51
N LEU A 72 -9.16 17.01 -1.37
CA LEU A 72 -8.08 17.61 -0.57
C LEU A 72 -6.79 17.68 -1.36
N THR A 73 -6.16 18.86 -1.40
CA THR A 73 -4.78 18.97 -1.88
C THR A 73 -3.80 18.36 -0.88
N LEU A 74 -2.56 18.13 -1.31
CA LEU A 74 -1.50 17.68 -0.39
C LEU A 74 -1.27 18.69 0.74
N GLU A 75 -1.26 19.99 0.45
CA GLU A 75 -1.10 21.04 1.47
C GLU A 75 -2.25 21.03 2.48
N GLN A 76 -3.49 20.93 2.01
CA GLN A 76 -4.66 20.82 2.87
C GLN A 76 -4.62 19.55 3.73
N THR A 77 -4.22 18.42 3.15
CA THR A 77 -4.04 17.17 3.89
C THR A 77 -3.01 17.35 5.00
N LYS A 78 -1.85 17.96 4.72
CA LYS A 78 -0.82 18.24 5.73
C LYS A 78 -1.34 19.13 6.86
N LEU A 79 -2.11 20.16 6.55
CA LEU A 79 -2.72 21.04 7.57
C LEU A 79 -3.69 20.24 8.47
N VAL A 80 -4.56 19.44 7.87
CA VAL A 80 -5.50 18.56 8.60
C VAL A 80 -4.75 17.60 9.53
N LEU A 81 -3.65 16.99 9.06
CA LEU A 81 -2.93 15.99 9.84
C LEU A 81 -2.04 16.58 10.94
N ASN A 82 -1.56 17.81 10.80
CA ASN A 82 -0.57 18.40 11.72
C ASN A 82 -1.17 19.36 12.74
N ASN A 83 -2.23 20.09 12.38
CA ASN A 83 -2.75 21.17 13.24
C ASN A 83 -4.14 20.89 13.80
N ASP A 84 -4.74 19.73 13.46
CA ASP A 84 -6.17 19.42 13.73
C ASP A 84 -7.10 20.58 13.30
N GLU A 85 -6.69 21.34 12.27
CA GLU A 85 -7.42 22.50 11.77
C GLU A 85 -8.58 22.04 10.89
N ILE A 86 -9.78 22.52 11.22
CA ILE A 86 -10.94 22.40 10.34
C ILE A 86 -10.79 23.47 9.27
N LEU A 87 -10.56 23.03 8.04
CA LEU A 87 -10.41 23.93 6.90
C LEU A 87 -11.79 24.42 6.42
N ASP A 88 -11.96 25.74 6.32
CA ASP A 88 -13.16 26.35 5.76
C ASP A 88 -13.36 25.87 4.30
N ASN A 89 -14.60 25.50 3.95
CA ASN A 89 -15.02 25.03 2.62
C ASN A 89 -14.61 23.60 2.23
N ILE A 90 -14.25 22.76 3.21
CA ILE A 90 -14.05 21.31 2.98
C ILE A 90 -15.19 20.55 3.63
N ASP A 91 -15.75 19.57 2.91
CA ASP A 91 -16.74 18.66 3.49
C ASP A 91 -16.12 17.88 4.65
N TYR A 92 -16.83 17.84 5.78
CA TYR A 92 -16.39 17.17 6.99
C TYR A 92 -16.12 15.67 6.76
N GLU A 93 -16.79 15.06 5.78
CA GLU A 93 -16.51 13.69 5.34
C GLU A 93 -15.05 13.50 4.92
N PHE A 94 -14.50 14.37 4.06
CA PHE A 94 -13.12 14.26 3.60
C PHE A 94 -12.10 14.54 4.70
N TYR A 95 -12.44 15.43 5.64
CA TYR A 95 -11.66 15.65 6.85
C TYR A 95 -11.58 14.36 7.69
N LEU A 96 -12.73 13.73 7.95
CA LEU A 96 -12.79 12.48 8.72
C LEU A 96 -12.05 11.33 8.01
N ASP A 97 -12.13 11.26 6.69
CA ASP A 97 -11.39 10.27 5.90
C ASP A 97 -9.87 10.46 6.01
N ALA A 98 -9.37 11.70 5.98
CA ALA A 98 -7.93 11.98 6.18
C ALA A 98 -7.46 11.56 7.58
N ILE A 99 -8.17 11.98 8.62
CA ILE A 99 -7.86 11.63 10.01
C ILE A 99 -7.97 10.13 10.24
N GLY A 100 -9.01 9.49 9.70
CA GLY A 100 -9.26 8.06 9.83
C GLY A 100 -8.15 7.22 9.20
N ASN A 101 -7.68 7.58 8.00
CA ASN A 101 -6.57 6.89 7.36
C ASN A 101 -5.24 7.05 8.13
N LYS A 102 -4.97 8.23 8.70
CA LYS A 102 -3.81 8.43 9.58
C LYS A 102 -3.90 7.51 10.80
N GLN A 103 -5.04 7.48 11.49
CA GLN A 103 -5.26 6.64 12.66
C GLN A 103 -5.14 5.16 12.33
N ALA A 104 -5.68 4.73 11.18
CA ALA A 104 -5.60 3.34 10.73
C ALA A 104 -4.14 2.91 10.49
N PHE A 105 -3.32 3.77 9.89
CA PHE A 105 -1.89 3.47 9.67
C PHE A 105 -1.12 3.41 10.99
N LEU A 106 -1.38 4.33 11.93
CA LEU A 106 -0.75 4.31 13.25
C LEU A 106 -1.12 3.04 14.03
N TYR A 107 -2.41 2.67 14.01
CA TYR A 107 -2.89 1.45 14.63
C TYR A 107 -2.29 0.19 13.98
N MET A 108 -2.14 0.19 12.64
CA MET A 108 -1.40 -0.88 11.95
C MET A 108 0.02 -1.05 12.49
N ASN A 109 0.76 0.05 12.71
CA ASN A 109 2.10 -0.04 13.28
C ASN A 109 2.10 -0.59 14.71
N GLU A 110 1.10 -0.27 15.53
CA GLU A 110 0.95 -0.85 16.87
C GLU A 110 0.76 -2.38 16.79
N LEU A 111 -0.12 -2.86 15.91
CA LEU A 111 -0.34 -4.31 15.71
C LEU A 111 0.92 -5.04 15.24
N LEU A 112 1.72 -4.39 14.39
CA LEU A 112 2.97 -4.94 13.88
C LEU A 112 4.07 -4.98 14.94
N ASN A 113 4.10 -4.02 15.87
CA ASN A 113 5.00 -4.05 17.03
C ASN A 113 4.69 -5.23 17.96
N ASP A 114 3.42 -5.60 18.08
CA ASP A 114 2.98 -6.80 18.81
C ASP A 114 3.17 -8.10 18.00
N ASN A 115 3.77 -8.01 16.80
CA ASN A 115 4.02 -9.12 15.88
C ASN A 115 2.77 -9.95 15.57
N LEU A 116 1.59 -9.32 15.50
CA LEU A 116 0.36 -10.01 15.17
C LEU A 116 0.33 -10.43 13.68
N GLU A 117 -0.40 -11.50 13.38
CA GLU A 117 -0.71 -11.89 12.00
C GLU A 117 -2.00 -11.22 11.56
N ILE A 118 -2.14 -10.99 10.24
CA ILE A 118 -3.40 -10.50 9.68
C ILE A 118 -4.49 -11.58 9.82
N ASP A 119 -5.62 -11.18 10.39
CA ASP A 119 -6.83 -11.99 10.50
C ASP A 119 -8.09 -11.13 10.21
N LEU A 120 -9.28 -11.74 10.26
CA LEU A 120 -10.54 -11.02 10.03
C LEU A 120 -10.75 -9.88 11.02
N LYS A 121 -10.30 -10.04 12.27
CA LYS A 121 -10.44 -9.02 13.32
C LYS A 121 -9.58 -7.80 12.99
N THR A 122 -8.33 -8.03 12.59
CA THR A 122 -7.39 -7.02 12.11
C THR A 122 -7.97 -6.25 10.94
N ILE A 123 -8.51 -6.95 9.93
CA ILE A 123 -9.16 -6.33 8.77
C ILE A 123 -10.34 -5.43 9.21
N LYS A 124 -11.21 -5.93 10.09
CA LYS A 124 -12.34 -5.15 10.63
C LYS A 124 -11.88 -3.92 11.42
N HIS A 125 -10.86 -4.06 12.27
CA HIS A 125 -10.34 -2.95 13.07
C HIS A 125 -9.66 -1.88 12.23
N LEU A 126 -8.83 -2.26 11.25
CA LEU A 126 -8.22 -1.30 10.32
C LEU A 126 -9.31 -0.54 9.56
N HIS A 127 -10.29 -1.26 9.02
CA HIS A 127 -11.41 -0.64 8.34
C HIS A 127 -12.24 0.27 9.29
N TYR A 128 -12.38 -0.07 10.57
CA TYR A 128 -13.07 0.78 11.53
C TYR A 128 -12.44 2.18 11.60
N PHE A 129 -11.11 2.27 11.62
CA PHE A 129 -10.41 3.56 11.56
C PHE A 129 -10.49 4.21 10.17
N VAL A 130 -10.47 3.44 9.08
CA VAL A 130 -10.61 4.01 7.73
C VAL A 130 -11.94 4.72 7.54
N LEU A 131 -13.05 4.13 7.98
CA LEU A 131 -14.40 4.61 7.69
C LEU A 131 -14.99 5.48 8.81
N GLN A 132 -14.26 6.50 9.26
CA GLN A 132 -14.73 7.41 10.32
C GLN A 132 -15.91 8.29 9.90
N SER A 133 -16.02 8.61 8.61
CA SER A 133 -17.14 9.33 8.01
C SER A 133 -18.47 8.60 8.15
N ASN A 134 -18.45 7.25 8.22
CA ASN A 134 -19.64 6.42 8.39
C ASN A 134 -19.46 5.40 9.53
N LYS A 135 -19.41 5.89 10.77
CA LYS A 135 -19.20 5.08 11.98
C LYS A 135 -20.16 3.91 12.15
N MET A 136 -21.39 4.01 11.64
CA MET A 136 -22.37 2.92 11.75
C MET A 136 -21.98 1.68 10.92
N ASN A 137 -21.15 1.84 9.89
CA ASN A 137 -20.67 0.76 9.03
C ASN A 137 -19.16 0.48 9.23
N ALA A 138 -18.50 1.24 10.09
CA ALA A 138 -17.08 1.11 10.37
C ALA A 138 -16.75 -0.26 10.99
N GLY A 139 -16.00 -1.06 10.25
CA GLY A 139 -15.50 -2.37 10.68
C GLY A 139 -16.54 -3.49 10.58
N ILE A 140 -17.63 -3.23 9.87
CA ILE A 140 -18.75 -4.15 9.73
C ILE A 140 -18.83 -4.60 8.28
N PHE A 141 -18.75 -5.91 8.04
CA PHE A 141 -18.98 -6.46 6.70
C PHE A 141 -20.39 -6.13 6.23
N ARG A 142 -20.50 -5.75 4.95
CA ARG A 142 -21.78 -5.33 4.38
C ARG A 142 -22.78 -6.48 4.44
N LYS A 143 -24.04 -6.14 4.71
CA LYS A 143 -25.17 -7.08 4.74
C LYS A 143 -25.99 -7.06 3.45
N LEU A 144 -25.70 -6.10 2.56
CA LEU A 144 -26.41 -5.90 1.31
C LEU A 144 -25.47 -6.14 0.12
N PRO A 145 -26.00 -6.65 -1.01
CA PRO A 145 -25.27 -6.65 -2.27
C PRO A 145 -24.90 -5.23 -2.69
N VAL A 146 -23.75 -5.09 -3.35
CA VAL A 146 -23.26 -3.84 -3.93
C VAL A 146 -22.72 -4.13 -5.32
N SER A 147 -22.63 -3.08 -6.14
CA SER A 147 -21.96 -3.11 -7.42
C SER A 147 -20.89 -2.04 -7.43
N ILE A 148 -19.71 -2.36 -7.95
CA ILE A 148 -18.62 -1.40 -8.11
C ILE A 148 -18.80 -0.76 -9.49
N LEU A 149 -18.90 0.57 -9.51
CA LEU A 149 -19.02 1.33 -10.76
C LEU A 149 -17.80 1.04 -11.65
N ASN A 150 -18.03 0.73 -12.93
CA ASN A 150 -17.00 0.44 -13.93
C ASN A 150 -16.10 -0.79 -13.64
N ALA A 151 -16.43 -1.64 -12.66
CA ALA A 151 -15.70 -2.88 -12.45
C ALA A 151 -16.10 -3.95 -13.48
N SER A 152 -15.11 -4.72 -13.93
CA SER A 152 -15.31 -5.88 -14.82
C SER A 152 -15.81 -7.14 -14.10
N HIS A 153 -15.90 -7.11 -12.77
CA HIS A 153 -16.41 -8.20 -11.94
C HIS A 153 -17.54 -7.73 -11.03
N GLN A 154 -18.30 -8.68 -10.49
CA GLN A 154 -19.30 -8.41 -9.46
C GLN A 154 -18.77 -8.88 -8.10
N PRO A 155 -18.91 -8.07 -7.04
CA PRO A 155 -18.59 -8.48 -5.68
C PRO A 155 -19.32 -9.74 -5.23
N VAL A 156 -18.77 -10.44 -4.25
CA VAL A 156 -19.42 -11.65 -3.71
C VAL A 156 -20.73 -11.30 -2.99
N GLN A 157 -21.61 -12.29 -2.84
CA GLN A 157 -22.81 -12.08 -2.02
C GLN A 157 -22.43 -11.90 -0.54
N PRO A 158 -23.18 -11.09 0.24
CA PRO A 158 -22.86 -10.81 1.65
C PRO A 158 -22.57 -12.05 2.50
N TYR A 159 -23.36 -13.11 2.34
CA TYR A 159 -23.21 -14.36 3.09
C TYR A 159 -21.95 -15.16 2.74
N LEU A 160 -21.23 -14.79 1.67
CA LEU A 160 -19.97 -15.40 1.25
C LEU A 160 -18.74 -14.60 1.68
N ILE A 161 -18.90 -13.39 2.23
CA ILE A 161 -17.77 -12.50 2.56
C ILE A 161 -16.81 -13.16 3.53
N GLU A 162 -17.30 -13.60 4.70
CA GLU A 162 -16.46 -14.22 5.73
C GLU A 162 -15.76 -15.50 5.21
N PRO A 163 -16.48 -16.50 4.64
CA PRO A 163 -15.85 -17.69 4.08
C PRO A 163 -14.80 -17.37 2.99
N LYS A 164 -15.02 -16.35 2.16
CA LYS A 164 -14.09 -15.95 1.11
C LYS A 164 -12.85 -15.26 1.65
N LEU A 165 -12.98 -14.44 2.69
CA LEU A 165 -11.83 -13.83 3.36
C LEU A 165 -11.01 -14.86 4.13
N GLU A 166 -11.64 -15.83 4.78
CA GLU A 166 -10.94 -16.95 5.44
C GLU A 166 -10.15 -17.77 4.42
N GLN A 167 -10.79 -18.12 3.30
CA GLN A 167 -10.13 -18.80 2.18
C GLN A 167 -8.95 -17.97 1.64
N LEU A 168 -9.12 -16.65 1.50
CA LEU A 168 -8.08 -15.75 1.02
C LEU A 168 -6.88 -15.71 1.97
N LEU A 169 -7.12 -15.64 3.29
CA LEU A 169 -6.08 -15.67 4.31
C LEU A 169 -5.33 -17.00 4.29
N GLU A 170 -6.04 -18.13 4.23
CA GLU A 170 -5.43 -19.45 4.11
C GLU A 170 -4.52 -19.55 2.89
N GLN A 171 -5.00 -19.11 1.72
CA GLN A 171 -4.20 -19.10 0.49
C GLN A 171 -2.97 -18.21 0.60
N TYR A 172 -3.10 -17.05 1.26
CA TYR A 172 -1.97 -16.17 1.51
C TYR A 172 -0.93 -16.84 2.40
N PHE A 173 -1.31 -17.44 3.53
CA PHE A 173 -0.33 -18.07 4.43
C PHE A 173 0.32 -19.32 3.81
N ASN A 174 -0.44 -20.11 3.05
CA ASN A 174 0.06 -21.36 2.46
C ASN A 174 0.78 -21.19 1.11
N SER A 175 0.75 -20.02 0.48
CA SER A 175 1.45 -19.78 -0.79
C SER A 175 2.96 -19.75 -0.61
N SER A 176 3.67 -20.45 -1.51
CA SER A 176 5.12 -20.43 -1.67
C SER A 176 5.62 -19.39 -2.68
N ASP A 177 4.73 -18.55 -3.21
CA ASP A 177 5.13 -17.47 -4.13
C ASP A 177 5.97 -16.42 -3.41
N HIS A 178 6.73 -15.65 -4.19
CA HIS A 178 7.42 -14.47 -3.68
C HIS A 178 6.43 -13.52 -2.97
N ILE A 179 6.81 -12.92 -1.85
CA ILE A 179 5.90 -12.15 -0.99
C ILE A 179 5.18 -11.01 -1.72
N ILE A 180 5.85 -10.26 -2.59
CA ILE A 180 5.18 -9.22 -3.41
C ILE A 180 4.06 -9.81 -4.29
N LYS A 181 4.24 -11.01 -4.86
CA LYS A 181 3.18 -11.69 -5.63
C LYS A 181 2.02 -12.11 -4.73
N LYS A 182 2.33 -12.63 -3.53
CA LYS A 182 1.32 -12.98 -2.51
C LYS A 182 0.47 -11.77 -2.14
N ILE A 183 1.11 -10.63 -1.90
CA ILE A 183 0.45 -9.35 -1.54
C ILE A 183 -0.37 -8.81 -2.72
N ALA A 184 0.19 -8.82 -3.93
CA ALA A 184 -0.53 -8.38 -5.13
C ALA A 184 -1.81 -9.19 -5.35
N LYS A 185 -1.71 -10.52 -5.27
CA LYS A 185 -2.86 -11.43 -5.37
C LYS A 185 -3.86 -11.19 -4.24
N PHE A 186 -3.39 -11.08 -3.00
CA PHE A 186 -4.24 -10.84 -1.84
C PHE A 186 -5.05 -9.55 -2.00
N HIS A 187 -4.40 -8.47 -2.40
CA HIS A 187 -5.04 -7.17 -2.61
C HIS A 187 -6.11 -7.21 -3.71
N LEU A 188 -5.78 -7.82 -4.86
CA LEU A 188 -6.73 -8.01 -5.95
C LEU A 188 -7.96 -8.81 -5.50
N GLU A 189 -7.77 -9.93 -4.80
CA GLU A 189 -8.87 -10.77 -4.33
C GLU A 189 -9.68 -10.13 -3.19
N PHE A 190 -9.04 -9.38 -2.29
CA PHE A 190 -9.71 -8.64 -1.22
C PHE A 190 -10.69 -7.60 -1.79
N GLU A 191 -10.23 -6.78 -2.74
CA GLU A 191 -11.08 -5.80 -3.43
C GLU A 191 -12.17 -6.47 -4.25
N SER A 192 -11.90 -7.67 -4.78
CA SER A 192 -12.88 -8.49 -5.52
C SER A 192 -14.00 -9.03 -4.63
N ILE A 193 -13.66 -9.41 -3.40
CA ILE A 193 -14.64 -9.77 -2.37
C ILE A 193 -15.46 -8.53 -1.99
N HIS A 194 -14.80 -7.38 -1.91
CA HIS A 194 -15.39 -6.08 -1.57
C HIS A 194 -16.21 -6.18 -0.26
N PRO A 195 -15.57 -6.49 0.88
CA PRO A 195 -16.27 -6.92 2.09
C PRO A 195 -17.06 -5.81 2.80
N PHE A 196 -16.78 -4.54 2.54
CA PHE A 196 -17.40 -3.41 3.22
C PHE A 196 -18.30 -2.60 2.28
N ILE A 197 -19.15 -1.73 2.86
CA ILE A 197 -20.07 -0.87 2.08
C ILE A 197 -19.32 0.25 1.34
N ASP A 198 -18.21 0.70 1.93
CA ASP A 198 -17.26 1.69 1.40
C ASP A 198 -15.92 1.47 2.12
N GLY A 199 -14.83 2.14 1.73
CA GLY A 199 -13.53 2.06 2.39
C GLY A 199 -12.69 0.85 1.99
N ASN A 200 -13.16 0.03 1.04
CA ASN A 200 -12.45 -1.16 0.55
C ASN A 200 -11.08 -0.79 -0.03
N GLY A 201 -11.03 0.13 -1.00
CA GLY A 201 -9.81 0.68 -1.61
C GLY A 201 -8.72 1.07 -0.60
N ARG A 202 -9.12 1.91 0.35
CA ARG A 202 -8.25 2.45 1.41
C ARG A 202 -7.77 1.35 2.37
N THR A 203 -8.67 0.45 2.75
CA THR A 203 -8.34 -0.71 3.58
C THR A 203 -7.39 -1.65 2.85
N GLY A 204 -7.63 -1.97 1.57
CA GLY A 204 -6.77 -2.86 0.78
C GLY A 204 -5.34 -2.32 0.67
N ARG A 205 -5.18 -1.01 0.42
CA ARG A 205 -3.85 -0.35 0.41
C ARG A 205 -3.16 -0.33 1.78
N LEU A 206 -3.92 -0.26 2.88
CA LEU A 206 -3.36 -0.48 4.23
C LEU A 206 -2.92 -1.93 4.41
N LEU A 207 -3.68 -2.92 3.92
CA LEU A 207 -3.32 -4.33 4.02
C LEU A 207 -2.06 -4.68 3.21
N ILE A 208 -1.86 -4.04 2.05
CA ILE A 208 -0.58 -4.10 1.31
C ILE A 208 0.57 -3.73 2.25
N ASN A 209 0.47 -2.56 2.91
CA ASN A 209 1.51 -2.08 3.81
C ASN A 209 1.68 -2.95 5.06
N TYR A 210 0.58 -3.45 5.63
CA TYR A 210 0.63 -4.40 6.75
C TYR A 210 1.48 -5.62 6.38
N GLN A 211 1.17 -6.23 5.23
CA GLN A 211 1.83 -7.45 4.78
C GLN A 211 3.29 -7.20 4.39
N LEU A 212 3.62 -6.05 3.77
CA LEU A 212 5.00 -5.67 3.47
C LEU A 212 5.82 -5.54 4.75
N ILE A 213 5.38 -4.69 5.69
CA ILE A 213 6.12 -4.43 6.94
C ILE A 213 6.27 -5.72 7.75
N LYS A 214 5.20 -6.52 7.87
CA LYS A 214 5.21 -7.81 8.56
C LYS A 214 6.29 -8.76 8.05
N ASN A 215 6.60 -8.70 6.76
CA ASN A 215 7.60 -9.56 6.11
C ASN A 215 8.98 -8.88 5.98
N GLY A 216 9.19 -7.73 6.62
CA GLY A 216 10.47 -7.02 6.63
C GLY A 216 10.76 -6.20 5.36
N TYR A 217 9.71 -5.85 4.61
CA TYR A 217 9.73 -4.90 3.50
C TYR A 217 9.34 -3.51 4.01
N TYR A 218 9.48 -2.49 3.17
CA TYR A 218 9.16 -1.12 3.53
C TYR A 218 7.71 -0.77 3.15
N PRO A 219 7.10 0.22 3.82
CA PRO A 219 5.80 0.70 3.40
C PRO A 219 5.90 1.50 2.10
N ILE A 220 4.91 1.31 1.24
CA ILE A 220 4.76 1.95 -0.06
C ILE A 220 3.55 2.89 -0.11
N ASP A 221 3.64 3.88 -0.99
CA ASP A 221 2.58 4.84 -1.28
C ASP A 221 2.29 4.84 -2.78
N ILE A 222 1.16 4.22 -3.16
CA ILE A 222 0.68 4.23 -4.54
C ILE A 222 0.15 5.64 -4.84
N LYS A 223 0.88 6.37 -5.68
CA LYS A 223 0.58 7.78 -5.97
C LYS A 223 -0.69 7.90 -6.82
N PHE A 224 -1.47 8.96 -6.56
CA PHE A 224 -2.69 9.27 -7.31
C PHE A 224 -2.47 9.36 -8.82
N VAL A 225 -1.30 9.83 -9.26
CA VAL A 225 -0.92 9.89 -10.69
C VAL A 225 -0.89 8.51 -11.36
N ASN A 226 -0.71 7.43 -10.59
CA ASN A 226 -0.72 6.05 -11.08
C ASN A 226 -2.08 5.35 -10.92
N ARG A 227 -3.15 6.09 -10.62
CA ARG A 227 -4.51 5.55 -10.42
C ARG A 227 -4.99 4.73 -11.61
N ASP A 228 -4.76 5.17 -12.83
CA ASP A 228 -5.21 4.45 -14.03
C ASP A 228 -4.49 3.11 -14.18
N LEU A 229 -3.18 3.07 -13.91
CA LEU A 229 -2.40 1.84 -13.91
C LEU A 229 -2.85 0.89 -12.78
N TYR A 230 -3.15 1.44 -11.60
CA TYR A 230 -3.70 0.69 -10.48
C TYR A 230 -5.04 0.06 -10.81
N TYR A 231 -5.97 0.80 -11.45
CA TYR A 231 -7.24 0.24 -11.90
C TYR A 231 -7.11 -0.73 -13.07
N GLN A 232 -6.18 -0.48 -14.00
CA GLN A 232 -5.85 -1.41 -15.07
C GLN A 232 -5.42 -2.77 -14.52
N ALA A 233 -4.70 -2.80 -13.39
CA ALA A 233 -4.26 -4.03 -12.79
C ALA A 233 -5.43 -4.93 -12.31
N PHE A 234 -6.54 -4.36 -11.85
CA PHE A 234 -7.76 -5.13 -11.57
C PHE A 234 -8.34 -5.69 -12.86
N ASP A 235 -8.39 -4.88 -13.91
CA ASP A 235 -8.92 -5.31 -15.21
C ASP A 235 -8.10 -6.43 -15.85
N ASP A 236 -6.77 -6.36 -15.78
CA ASP A 236 -5.87 -7.41 -16.24
C ASP A 236 -6.10 -8.71 -15.44
N TYR A 237 -6.26 -8.60 -14.12
CA TYR A 237 -6.57 -9.74 -13.27
C TYR A 237 -7.93 -10.36 -13.61
N HIS A 238 -9.00 -9.57 -13.71
CA HIS A 238 -10.35 -10.09 -13.94
C HIS A 238 -10.59 -10.60 -15.36
N LYS A 239 -10.01 -9.95 -16.37
CA LYS A 239 -10.25 -10.28 -17.79
C LYS A 239 -9.24 -11.32 -18.31
N LYS A 240 -8.02 -11.34 -17.77
CA LYS A 240 -6.92 -12.15 -18.32
C LYS A 240 -6.31 -13.11 -17.29
N ASN A 241 -6.74 -13.06 -16.03
CA ASN A 241 -6.13 -13.78 -14.91
C ASN A 241 -4.62 -13.45 -14.77
N ASP A 242 -4.26 -12.20 -15.05
CA ASP A 242 -2.87 -11.73 -15.06
C ASP A 242 -2.59 -10.84 -13.84
N LEU A 243 -1.68 -11.31 -12.99
CA LEU A 243 -1.23 -10.63 -11.76
C LEU A 243 -0.07 -9.65 -12.02
N THR A 244 0.50 -9.65 -13.22
CA THR A 244 1.77 -9.01 -13.55
C THR A 244 1.71 -7.50 -13.31
N THR A 245 0.64 -6.83 -13.74
CA THR A 245 0.48 -5.38 -13.61
C THR A 245 0.49 -4.95 -12.13
N MET A 246 -0.29 -5.61 -11.26
CA MET A 246 -0.31 -5.30 -9.82
C MET A 246 1.02 -5.65 -9.15
N THR A 247 1.59 -6.81 -9.49
CA THR A 247 2.88 -7.26 -8.94
C THR A 247 3.98 -6.25 -9.25
N ASN A 248 4.08 -5.82 -10.50
CA ASN A 248 5.07 -4.84 -10.93
C ASN A 248 4.83 -3.47 -10.31
N LEU A 249 3.57 -3.04 -10.16
CA LEU A 249 3.23 -1.78 -9.50
C LEU A 249 3.77 -1.74 -8.07
N ILE A 250 3.45 -2.77 -7.26
CA ILE A 250 3.93 -2.89 -5.87
C ILE A 250 5.45 -2.99 -5.83
N ALA A 251 6.05 -3.85 -6.67
CA ALA A 251 7.49 -4.04 -6.72
C ALA A 251 8.25 -2.75 -7.08
N ASN A 252 7.73 -1.96 -8.02
CA ASN A 252 8.34 -0.70 -8.40
C ASN A 252 8.31 0.33 -7.28
N TYR A 253 7.19 0.46 -6.56
CA TYR A 253 7.13 1.34 -5.40
C TYR A 253 8.05 0.87 -4.27
N GLU A 254 8.16 -0.43 -4.06
CA GLU A 254 9.08 -0.98 -3.06
C GLU A 254 10.54 -0.69 -3.44
N LEU A 255 10.91 -0.89 -4.71
CA LEU A 255 12.24 -0.57 -5.22
C LEU A 255 12.59 0.91 -5.01
N LEU A 256 11.65 1.83 -5.26
CA LEU A 256 11.83 3.27 -5.01
C LEU A 256 12.09 3.55 -3.53
N ARG A 257 11.34 2.91 -2.62
CA ARG A 257 11.54 3.04 -1.18
C ARG A 257 12.91 2.51 -0.76
N LEU A 258 13.31 1.34 -1.25
CA LEU A 258 14.61 0.76 -0.95
C LEU A 258 15.76 1.64 -1.44
N ASN A 259 15.68 2.18 -2.66
CA ASN A 259 16.68 3.12 -3.20
C ASN A 259 16.79 4.38 -2.32
N PHE A 260 15.66 4.95 -1.91
CA PHE A 260 15.60 6.08 -0.99
C PHE A 260 16.32 5.77 0.34
N TYR A 261 16.02 4.64 0.98
CA TYR A 261 16.67 4.26 2.24
C TYR A 261 18.17 3.99 2.07
N ILE A 262 18.58 3.30 1.00
CA ILE A 262 20.01 3.03 0.72
C ILE A 262 20.77 4.35 0.58
N ARG A 263 20.22 5.34 -0.13
CA ARG A 263 20.86 6.65 -0.31
C ARG A 263 21.06 7.34 1.04
N ILE A 264 19.99 7.47 1.83
CA ILE A 264 20.05 8.15 3.14
C ILE A 264 20.99 7.42 4.10
N LEU A 265 20.92 6.08 4.18
CA LEU A 265 21.77 5.29 5.07
C LEU A 265 23.26 5.44 4.73
N LYS A 266 23.61 5.52 3.44
CA LYS A 266 25.00 5.74 3.00
C LYS A 266 25.50 7.14 3.32
N GLU A 267 24.67 8.17 3.08
CA GLU A 267 25.00 9.56 3.40
C GLU A 267 25.21 9.78 4.91
N ASN A 268 24.45 9.07 5.76
CA ASN A 268 24.56 9.15 7.22
C ASN A 268 25.62 8.19 7.83
N SER A 269 26.32 7.42 6.99
CA SER A 269 27.40 6.51 7.42
C SER A 269 28.80 7.09 7.22
N LEU A 270 28.90 8.28 6.63
CA LEU A 270 30.13 9.08 6.46
C LEU A 270 30.25 10.10 7.60
#